data_AF-A0AAW9PXZ5-F1
#
_entry.id   AF-A0AAW9PXZ5-F1
#
_cell.length_a   1.000
_cell.length_b   1.000
_cell.length_c   1.000
_cell.angle_alpha   90.00
_cell.angle_beta   90.00
_cell.angle_gamma   90.00
#
_symmetry.space_group_name_H-M   'P 1'
#
loop_
_entity.id
_entity.type
_entity.pdbx_description
1 polymer ?
#
loop_
_entity_poly.entity_id
_entity_poly.type
_entity_poly.pdbx_seq_one_letter_code
_entity_poly.pdbx_strand_id
1 'polypeptide(L)'
;MLTKSCSLKEVVETLESVSFTSSETDLENQEELSSLSAALEKLLDFAQAHHLVALEQFALNELRGYTDSQQGSSAAYPSYRVVSLDYFDTGGQAMPSLSAQYGSYPLLNGLHKLELHLKNGLALNLPSPVLNFLSQAANREVRGGHVAPSRLQALLESIRHEAIGKLKRVDSSLL
;
A
#
# COMPACT_ATOMS: atom_id res chain seq x y z
N MET A 1 1.15 -32.86 9.89
CA MET A 1 2.32 -31.97 9.68
C MET A 1 2.25 -30.89 10.73
N LEU A 2 3.24 -30.82 11.63
CA LEU A 2 3.31 -29.77 12.65
C LEU A 2 3.81 -28.49 11.98
N THR A 3 2.91 -27.59 11.62
CA THR A 3 3.27 -26.22 11.27
C THR A 3 3.92 -25.60 12.50
N LYS A 4 5.20 -25.22 12.41
CA LYS A 4 5.84 -24.39 13.43
C LYS A 4 4.96 -23.16 13.60
N SER A 5 4.33 -23.02 14.76
CA SER A 5 3.58 -21.81 15.10
C SER A 5 4.58 -20.67 15.14
N CYS A 6 4.49 -19.75 14.18
CA CYS A 6 5.30 -18.53 14.22
C CYS A 6 4.90 -17.75 15.47
N SER A 7 5.88 -17.27 16.24
CA SER A 7 5.58 -16.53 17.46
C SER A 7 5.27 -15.06 17.14
N LEU A 8 4.49 -14.40 17.99
CA LEU A 8 4.19 -12.96 17.85
C LEU A 8 5.47 -12.13 17.74
N LYS A 9 6.50 -12.49 18.53
CA LYS A 9 7.81 -11.83 18.53
C LYS A 9 8.49 -11.91 17.16
N GLU A 10 8.50 -13.09 16.54
CA GLU A 10 9.09 -13.29 15.21
C GLU A 10 8.38 -12.47 14.12
N VAL A 11 7.05 -12.34 14.21
CA VAL A 11 6.26 -11.54 13.26
C VAL A 11 6.58 -10.05 13.41
N VAL A 12 6.66 -9.54 14.65
CA VAL A 12 7.05 -8.15 14.93
C VAL A 12 8.46 -7.88 14.42
N GLU A 13 9.43 -8.73 14.74
CA GLU A 13 10.83 -8.59 14.30
C GLU A 13 10.93 -8.57 12.77
N THR A 14 10.14 -9.41 12.07
CA THR A 14 10.09 -9.39 10.60
C THR A 14 9.49 -8.09 10.07
N LEU A 15 8.44 -7.55 10.68
CA LEU A 15 7.85 -6.27 10.25
C LEU A 15 8.76 -5.07 10.56
N GLU A 16 9.56 -5.16 11.62
CA GLU A 16 10.50 -4.12 12.01
C GLU A 16 11.77 -4.11 11.15
N SER A 17 12.16 -5.25 10.57
CA SER A 17 13.34 -5.35 9.69
C SER A 17 13.09 -4.88 8.25
N VAL A 18 11.84 -4.68 7.83
CA VAL A 18 11.51 -4.18 6.50
C VAL A 18 12.04 -2.75 6.32
N SER A 19 12.86 -2.54 5.29
CA SER A 19 13.36 -1.22 4.88
C SER A 19 12.94 -0.89 3.45
N PHE A 20 12.59 0.37 3.21
CA PHE A 20 12.17 0.88 1.90
C PHE A 20 13.22 1.80 1.24
N THR A 21 14.45 1.84 1.76
CA THR A 21 15.52 2.70 1.24
C THR A 21 15.92 2.32 -0.18
N SER A 22 15.85 3.29 -1.09
CA SER A 22 16.33 3.15 -2.48
C SER A 22 17.64 3.92 -2.62
N SER A 23 18.75 3.29 -2.21
CA SER A 23 20.08 3.79 -2.57
C SER A 23 20.62 2.97 -3.73
N GLU A 24 21.13 3.63 -4.77
CA GLU A 24 21.80 2.98 -5.92
C GLU A 24 23.09 2.24 -5.51
N THR A 25 23.60 2.49 -4.30
CA THR A 25 24.83 1.89 -3.75
C THR A 25 24.65 0.50 -3.13
N ASP A 26 23.42 0.00 -2.97
CA ASP A 26 23.17 -1.21 -2.18
C ASP A 26 23.05 -2.50 -3.01
N LEU A 27 23.34 -2.44 -4.32
CA LEU A 27 23.16 -3.57 -5.24
C LEU A 27 24.08 -4.76 -5.00
N GLU A 28 25.16 -4.61 -4.23
CA GLU A 28 26.13 -5.69 -3.97
C GLU A 28 25.98 -6.36 -2.60
N ASN A 29 25.14 -5.84 -1.69
CA ASN A 29 24.95 -6.37 -0.34
C ASN A 29 23.47 -6.52 0.09
N GLN A 30 22.52 -6.66 -0.85
CA GLN A 30 21.14 -7.04 -0.51
C GLN A 30 21.06 -8.55 -0.18
N GLU A 31 21.68 -8.94 0.93
CA GLU A 31 21.23 -10.13 1.68
C GLU A 31 19.82 -9.81 2.20
N GLU A 32 18.81 -10.42 1.58
CA GLU A 32 17.49 -10.74 2.17
C GLU A 32 16.82 -9.66 3.05
N LEU A 33 16.73 -8.40 2.60
CA LEU A 33 15.72 -7.50 3.18
C LEU A 33 14.34 -8.05 2.77
N SER A 34 13.64 -8.67 3.71
CA SER A 34 12.31 -9.24 3.49
C SER A 34 11.34 -8.16 3.04
N SER A 35 10.62 -8.39 1.95
CA SER A 35 9.57 -7.47 1.48
C SER A 35 8.46 -7.32 2.53
N LEU A 36 7.74 -6.19 2.49
CA LEU A 36 6.60 -5.99 3.38
C LEU A 36 5.50 -7.02 3.08
N SER A 37 5.35 -7.42 1.81
CA SER A 37 4.44 -8.50 1.45
C SER A 37 4.80 -9.81 2.15
N ALA A 38 6.07 -10.23 2.15
CA ALA A 38 6.50 -11.44 2.85
C ALA A 38 6.28 -11.35 4.38
N ALA A 39 6.49 -10.17 4.97
CA ALA A 39 6.21 -9.94 6.38
C ALA A 39 4.69 -10.03 6.69
N LEU A 40 3.84 -9.48 5.82
CA LEU A 40 2.38 -9.59 5.96
C LEU A 40 1.85 -11.00 5.69
N GLU A 41 2.50 -11.80 4.85
CA GLU A 41 2.17 -13.22 4.69
C GLU A 41 2.42 -13.99 5.99
N LYS A 42 3.55 -13.75 6.68
CA LYS A 42 3.78 -14.31 8.02
C LYS A 42 2.73 -13.83 9.04
N LEU A 43 2.34 -12.56 8.97
CA LEU A 43 1.27 -12.01 9.82
C LEU A 43 -0.07 -12.71 9.55
N LEU A 44 -0.38 -12.99 8.29
CA LEU A 44 -1.58 -13.70 7.88
C LEU A 44 -1.58 -15.13 8.43
N ASP A 45 -0.49 -15.88 8.25
CA ASP A 45 -0.34 -17.24 8.79
C ASP A 45 -0.52 -17.26 10.31
N PHE A 46 0.10 -16.30 11.00
CA PHE A 46 -0.08 -16.11 12.45
C PHE A 46 -1.54 -15.83 12.81
N ALA A 47 -2.18 -14.88 12.14
CA ALA A 47 -3.56 -14.51 12.41
C ALA A 47 -4.52 -15.70 12.22
N GLN A 48 -4.30 -16.51 11.18
CA GLN A 48 -5.09 -17.71 10.91
C GLN A 48 -4.87 -18.80 11.97
N ALA A 49 -3.62 -19.05 12.36
CA ALA A 49 -3.29 -20.03 13.39
C ALA A 49 -3.90 -19.70 14.76
N HIS A 50 -4.09 -18.40 15.06
CA HIS A 50 -4.66 -17.91 16.31
C HIS A 50 -6.12 -17.45 16.20
N HIS A 51 -6.79 -17.69 15.06
CA HIS A 51 -8.18 -17.31 14.81
C HIS A 51 -8.49 -15.81 14.99
N LEU A 52 -7.53 -14.95 14.64
CA LEU A 52 -7.60 -13.49 14.77
C LEU A 52 -8.26 -12.88 13.52
N VAL A 53 -9.57 -13.08 13.37
CA VAL A 53 -10.34 -12.73 12.15
C VAL A 53 -10.11 -11.30 11.64
N ALA A 54 -10.06 -10.30 12.54
CA ALA A 54 -9.85 -8.91 12.15
C ALA A 54 -8.44 -8.65 11.60
N LEU A 55 -7.43 -9.34 12.15
CA LEU A 55 -6.04 -9.22 11.71
C LEU A 55 -5.81 -9.99 10.41
N GLU A 56 -6.43 -11.15 10.27
CA GLU A 56 -6.48 -11.92 9.03
C GLU A 56 -7.07 -11.09 7.89
N GLN A 57 -8.26 -10.51 8.10
CA GLN A 57 -8.91 -9.70 7.07
C GLN A 57 -8.08 -8.46 6.70
N PHE A 58 -7.44 -7.83 7.68
CA PHE A 58 -6.50 -6.74 7.44
C PHE A 58 -5.35 -7.18 6.54
N ALA A 59 -4.63 -8.26 6.90
CA ALA A 59 -3.50 -8.75 6.13
C ALA A 59 -3.92 -9.14 4.70
N LEU A 60 -5.08 -9.79 4.54
CA LEU A 60 -5.64 -10.14 3.23
C LEU A 60 -5.93 -8.92 2.37
N ASN A 61 -6.58 -7.90 2.92
CA ASN A 61 -6.90 -6.67 2.19
C ASN A 61 -5.64 -5.91 1.78
N GLU A 62 -4.65 -5.83 2.66
CA GLU A 62 -3.38 -5.18 2.36
C GLU A 62 -2.64 -5.94 1.24
N LEU A 63 -2.49 -7.27 1.36
CA LEU A 63 -1.79 -8.10 0.37
C LEU A 63 -2.47 -8.11 -1.01
N ARG A 64 -3.80 -8.29 -1.03
CA ARG A 64 -4.56 -8.53 -2.28
C ARG A 64 -5.15 -7.25 -2.87
N GLY A 65 -5.30 -6.22 -2.06
CA GLY A 65 -5.96 -4.97 -2.43
C GLY A 65 -7.42 -4.94 -2.00
N TYR A 66 -8.03 -3.77 -2.21
CA TYR A 66 -9.39 -3.45 -1.79
C TYR A 66 -10.33 -3.51 -3.00
N THR A 67 -11.49 -4.13 -2.85
CA THR A 67 -12.50 -4.24 -3.92
C THR A 67 -13.68 -3.31 -3.67
N ASP A 68 -14.22 -2.72 -4.74
CA ASP A 68 -15.41 -1.87 -4.69
C ASP A 68 -16.67 -2.60 -4.19
N SER A 69 -16.70 -3.94 -4.25
CA SER A 69 -17.79 -4.77 -3.71
C SER A 69 -17.96 -4.73 -2.19
N GLN A 70 -17.02 -4.12 -1.46
CA GLN A 70 -17.11 -3.90 -0.01
C GLN A 70 -17.92 -2.62 0.34
N GLN A 71 -18.43 -1.89 -0.66
CA GLN A 71 -19.23 -0.66 -0.48
C GLN A 71 -20.63 -0.87 0.12
N GLY A 72 -21.08 -2.12 0.30
CA GLY A 72 -22.35 -2.46 0.95
C GLY A 72 -22.26 -2.70 2.47
N SER A 73 -21.05 -2.85 3.03
CA SER A 73 -20.85 -3.15 4.44
C SER A 73 -19.47 -2.67 4.92
N SER A 74 -19.39 -1.41 5.35
CA SER A 74 -18.37 -0.86 6.27
C SER A 74 -16.94 -1.46 6.22
N ALA A 75 -16.37 -1.65 5.04
CA ALA A 75 -14.93 -1.87 4.88
C ALA A 75 -14.40 -0.85 3.88
N ALA A 76 -14.48 0.42 4.30
CA ALA A 76 -13.72 1.49 3.68
C ALA A 76 -12.23 1.15 3.78
N TYR A 77 -11.47 1.44 2.74
CA TYR A 77 -10.01 1.39 2.82
C TYR A 77 -9.54 2.39 3.91
N PRO A 78 -8.46 2.09 4.64
CA PRO A 78 -7.92 2.99 5.65
C PRO A 78 -7.48 4.33 5.05
N SER A 79 -7.53 5.41 5.83
CA SER A 79 -7.22 6.76 5.36
C SER A 79 -5.78 6.89 4.80
N TYR A 80 -4.82 6.12 5.31
CA TYR A 80 -3.46 6.09 4.77
C TYR A 80 -3.37 5.55 3.33
N ARG A 81 -4.42 4.89 2.81
CA ARG A 81 -4.52 4.47 1.41
C ARG A 81 -4.82 5.62 0.45
N VAL A 82 -5.16 6.81 0.96
CA VAL A 82 -5.36 8.01 0.16
C VAL A 82 -4.02 8.70 -0.06
N VAL A 83 -3.59 8.79 -1.32
CA VAL A 83 -2.31 9.39 -1.71
C VAL A 83 -2.53 10.55 -2.67
N SER A 84 -1.51 11.39 -2.84
CA SER A 84 -1.50 12.45 -3.86
C SER A 84 -1.07 11.92 -5.22
N LEU A 85 -1.90 12.16 -6.23
CA LEU A 85 -1.58 11.97 -7.64
C LEU A 85 -0.98 13.22 -8.26
N ASP A 86 0.04 13.00 -9.09
CA ASP A 86 0.50 13.98 -10.05
C ASP A 86 -0.17 13.72 -11.40
N TYR A 87 -0.81 14.74 -11.96
CA TYR A 87 -1.45 14.65 -13.27
C TYR A 87 -0.54 15.16 -14.38
N PHE A 88 -0.69 14.55 -15.55
CA PHE A 88 0.07 14.88 -16.75
C PHE A 88 -0.85 15.00 -17.95
N ASP A 89 -0.50 15.92 -18.85
CA ASP A 89 -1.15 16.03 -20.16
C ASP A 89 -0.56 15.05 -21.18
N THR A 90 -1.06 15.12 -22.41
CA THR A 90 -0.63 14.27 -23.53
C THR A 90 0.83 14.44 -23.94
N GLY A 91 1.42 15.62 -23.70
CA GLY A 91 2.84 15.91 -23.91
C GLY A 91 3.73 15.53 -22.74
N GLY A 92 3.17 14.97 -21.67
CA GLY A 92 3.90 14.57 -20.47
C GLY A 92 4.31 15.73 -19.56
N GLN A 93 3.72 16.92 -19.74
CA GLN A 93 3.97 18.01 -18.78
C GLN A 93 3.09 17.83 -17.55
N ALA A 94 3.67 18.10 -16.38
CA ALA A 94 2.96 18.05 -15.12
C ALA A 94 1.89 19.15 -15.03
N MET A 95 0.80 18.87 -14.31
CA MET A 95 -0.33 19.79 -14.12
C MET A 95 -0.57 20.07 -12.62
N PRO A 96 0.26 20.91 -11.96
CA PRO A 96 0.24 21.08 -10.51
C PRO A 96 -1.09 21.60 -9.95
N SER A 97 -1.81 22.43 -10.70
CA SER A 97 -3.12 22.96 -10.30
C SER A 97 -4.15 21.84 -10.13
N LEU A 98 -4.16 20.85 -11.03
CA LEU A 98 -5.02 19.68 -10.90
C LEU A 98 -4.57 18.81 -9.73
N SER A 99 -3.27 18.58 -9.55
CA SER A 99 -2.76 17.79 -8.44
C SER A 99 -3.14 18.41 -7.08
N ALA A 100 -3.13 19.74 -6.97
CA ALA A 100 -3.52 20.44 -5.76
C ALA A 100 -5.02 20.35 -5.44
N GLN A 101 -5.88 20.41 -6.47
CA GLN A 101 -7.34 20.45 -6.28
C GLN A 101 -7.98 19.07 -6.28
N TYR A 102 -7.45 18.14 -7.07
CA TYR A 102 -8.04 16.83 -7.34
C TYR A 102 -7.04 15.67 -7.16
N GLY A 103 -5.88 15.91 -6.56
CA GLY A 103 -4.84 14.88 -6.42
C GLY A 103 -5.13 13.81 -5.38
N SER A 104 -6.12 14.00 -4.50
CA SER A 104 -6.48 12.99 -3.50
C SER A 104 -7.10 11.76 -4.16
N TYR A 105 -6.43 10.61 -4.09
CA TYR A 105 -6.88 9.39 -4.74
C TYR A 105 -6.61 8.14 -3.90
N PRO A 106 -7.60 7.23 -3.76
CA PRO A 106 -7.41 6.00 -3.03
C PRO A 106 -6.65 4.94 -3.84
N LEU A 107 -5.53 4.47 -3.32
CA LEU A 107 -4.80 3.33 -3.89
C LEU A 107 -5.34 2.00 -3.36
N LEU A 108 -6.13 1.35 -4.20
CA LEU A 108 -6.78 0.07 -3.90
C LEU A 108 -5.90 -1.15 -4.25
N ASN A 109 -4.77 -0.96 -4.93
CA ASN A 109 -3.89 -2.06 -5.30
C ASN A 109 -3.28 -2.74 -4.06
N GLY A 110 -3.16 -4.06 -4.10
CA GLY A 110 -2.48 -4.85 -3.08
C GLY A 110 -0.96 -4.62 -3.06
N LEU A 111 -0.32 -4.92 -1.94
CA LEU A 111 1.11 -4.65 -1.71
C LEU A 111 2.01 -5.26 -2.79
N HIS A 112 1.75 -6.50 -3.23
CA HIS A 112 2.55 -7.14 -4.28
C HIS A 112 2.70 -6.25 -5.51
N LYS A 113 1.63 -5.57 -5.92
CA LYS A 113 1.68 -4.66 -7.06
C LYS A 113 2.40 -3.36 -6.69
N LEU A 114 2.16 -2.81 -5.51
CA LEU A 114 2.78 -1.55 -5.08
C LEU A 114 4.31 -1.68 -4.98
N GLU A 115 4.81 -2.79 -4.44
CA GLU A 115 6.24 -3.06 -4.27
C GLU A 115 7.00 -3.12 -5.61
N LEU A 116 6.38 -3.68 -6.66
CA LEU A 116 6.96 -3.70 -8.02
C LEU A 116 7.19 -2.30 -8.59
N HIS A 117 6.49 -1.30 -8.08
CA HIS A 117 6.53 0.09 -8.55
C HIS A 117 7.34 1.02 -7.63
N LEU A 118 8.02 0.51 -6.61
CA LEU A 118 8.74 1.35 -5.63
C LEU A 118 9.84 2.22 -6.23
N LYS A 119 10.50 1.77 -7.30
CA LYS A 119 11.60 2.52 -7.94
C LYS A 119 11.10 3.63 -8.87
N ASN A 120 10.06 3.34 -9.66
CA ASN A 120 9.62 4.21 -10.77
C ASN A 120 8.30 4.94 -10.49
N GLY A 121 7.64 4.61 -9.37
CA GLY A 121 6.29 5.05 -9.08
C GLY A 121 5.24 4.26 -9.87
N LEU A 122 3.98 4.58 -9.60
CA LEU A 122 2.82 3.89 -10.15
C LEU A 122 2.07 4.81 -11.09
N ALA A 123 2.06 4.49 -12.37
CA ALA A 123 1.17 5.12 -13.34
C ALA A 123 -0.24 4.54 -13.23
N LEU A 124 -1.25 5.40 -13.21
CA LEU A 124 -2.65 5.05 -13.12
C LEU A 124 -3.39 5.43 -14.41
N ASN A 125 -4.04 4.42 -15.00
CA ASN A 125 -5.05 4.62 -16.03
C ASN A 125 -6.38 4.92 -15.32
N LEU A 126 -6.73 6.20 -15.29
CA LEU A 126 -7.97 6.64 -14.66
C LEU A 126 -9.17 6.35 -15.57
N PRO A 127 -10.36 6.08 -15.00
CA PRO A 127 -11.56 5.88 -15.80
C PRO A 127 -11.85 7.08 -16.72
N SER A 128 -12.32 6.82 -17.94
CA SER A 128 -12.61 7.88 -18.93
C SER A 128 -13.50 9.02 -18.39
N PRO A 129 -14.55 8.76 -17.58
CA PRO A 129 -15.34 9.84 -16.99
C PRO A 129 -14.51 10.79 -16.09
N VAL A 130 -13.55 10.24 -15.34
CA VAL A 130 -12.64 11.02 -14.48
C VAL A 130 -11.69 11.84 -15.33
N LEU A 131 -11.08 11.24 -16.36
CA LEU A 131 -10.19 11.95 -17.28
C LEU A 131 -10.90 13.09 -18.01
N ASN A 132 -12.14 12.87 -18.47
CA ASN A 132 -12.96 13.89 -19.12
C ASN A 132 -13.24 15.07 -18.19
N PHE A 133 -13.64 14.79 -16.95
CA PHE A 133 -13.87 15.81 -15.93
C PHE A 133 -12.59 16.64 -15.67
N LEU A 134 -11.47 15.97 -15.42
CA LEU A 134 -10.19 16.64 -15.16
C LEU A 134 -9.74 17.48 -16.38
N SER A 135 -9.96 16.97 -17.59
CA SER A 135 -9.61 17.68 -18.82
C SER A 135 -10.43 18.95 -19.02
N GLN A 136 -11.72 18.91 -18.69
CA GLN A 136 -12.58 20.09 -18.69
C GLN A 136 -12.15 21.10 -17.62
N ALA A 137 -11.86 20.63 -16.40
CA ALA A 137 -11.43 21.49 -15.31
C ALA A 137 -10.11 22.23 -15.60
N ALA A 138 -9.19 21.60 -16.34
CA ALA A 138 -7.92 22.21 -16.72
C ALA A 138 -7.92 22.95 -18.06
N ASN A 139 -9.03 22.90 -18.81
CA ASN A 139 -9.09 23.35 -20.21
C ASN A 139 -7.92 22.78 -21.07
N ARG A 140 -7.53 21.53 -20.79
CA ARG A 140 -6.40 20.83 -21.41
C ARG A 140 -6.59 19.33 -21.22
N GLU A 141 -6.25 18.53 -22.22
CA GLU A 141 -6.38 17.07 -22.15
C GLU A 141 -5.45 16.47 -21.09
N VAL A 142 -6.03 15.69 -20.18
CA VAL A 142 -5.34 14.96 -19.11
C VAL A 142 -5.23 13.49 -19.51
N ARG A 143 -4.03 12.93 -19.45
CA ARG A 143 -3.75 11.57 -19.90
C ARG A 143 -3.81 10.53 -18.78
N GLY A 144 -3.45 10.91 -17.56
CA GLY A 144 -3.40 9.98 -16.45
C GLY A 144 -2.87 10.60 -15.16
N GLY A 145 -2.76 9.76 -14.14
CA GLY A 145 -2.17 10.08 -12.85
C GLY A 145 -0.91 9.26 -12.60
N HIS A 146 -0.01 9.80 -11.78
CA HIS A 146 1.17 9.09 -11.29
C HIS A 146 1.31 9.26 -9.79
N VAL A 147 1.70 8.19 -9.12
CA VAL A 147 2.11 8.23 -7.72
C VAL A 147 3.63 8.13 -7.68
N ALA A 148 4.27 9.16 -7.15
CA ALA A 148 5.72 9.21 -7.03
C ALA A 148 6.27 8.08 -6.13
N PRO A 149 7.49 7.58 -6.41
CA PRO A 149 8.18 6.60 -5.56
C PRO A 149 8.13 6.90 -4.06
N SER A 150 8.42 8.14 -3.67
CA SER A 150 8.42 8.58 -2.27
C SER A 150 7.05 8.44 -1.59
N ARG A 151 5.96 8.65 -2.34
CA ARG A 151 4.59 8.48 -1.82
C ARG A 151 4.23 7.00 -1.66
N LEU A 152 4.70 6.13 -2.55
CA LEU A 152 4.55 4.69 -2.40
C LEU A 152 5.33 4.18 -1.17
N GLN A 153 6.56 4.65 -0.97
CA GLN A 153 7.36 4.32 0.20
C GLN A 153 6.68 4.76 1.50
N ALA A 154 6.19 5.99 1.55
CA ALA A 154 5.44 6.50 2.71
C ALA A 154 4.15 5.69 2.98
N LEU A 155 3.47 5.24 1.93
CA LEU A 155 2.33 4.35 2.04
C LEU A 155 2.72 2.99 2.63
N LEU A 156 3.76 2.32 2.10
CA LEU A 156 4.21 1.03 2.65
C LEU A 156 4.67 1.18 4.10
N GLU A 157 5.33 2.28 4.44
CA GLU A 157 5.73 2.58 5.81
C GLU A 157 4.51 2.76 6.73
N SER A 158 3.44 3.40 6.24
CA SER A 158 2.19 3.54 7.00
C SER A 158 1.52 2.19 7.24
N ILE A 159 1.51 1.31 6.23
CA ILE A 159 0.98 -0.05 6.34
C ILE A 159 1.78 -0.87 7.37
N ARG A 160 3.11 -0.79 7.32
CA ARG A 160 4.02 -1.46 8.26
C ARG A 160 3.73 -1.02 9.70
N HIS A 161 3.59 0.28 9.94
CA HIS A 161 3.24 0.82 11.25
C HIS A 161 1.85 0.37 11.73
N GLU A 162 0.84 0.38 10.85
CA GLU A 162 -0.50 -0.08 11.22
C GLU A 162 -0.49 -1.59 11.54
N ALA A 163 0.23 -2.41 10.79
CA ALA A 163 0.37 -3.84 11.05
C ALA A 163 0.99 -4.11 12.42
N ILE A 164 2.10 -3.45 12.75
CA ILE A 164 2.73 -3.52 14.07
C ILE A 164 1.76 -3.04 15.16
N GLY A 165 1.06 -1.94 14.92
CA GLY A 165 0.10 -1.37 15.86
C GLY A 165 -1.06 -2.33 16.15
N LYS A 166 -1.62 -2.98 15.12
CA LYS A 166 -2.67 -3.99 15.27
C LYS A 166 -2.16 -5.21 16.03
N LEU A 167 -0.97 -5.70 15.71
CA LEU A 167 -0.37 -6.86 16.38
C LEU A 167 -0.15 -6.61 17.88
N LYS A 168 0.37 -5.43 18.26
CA LYS A 168 0.56 -5.03 19.66
C LYS A 168 -0.76 -4.93 20.45
N ARG A 169 -1.85 -4.53 19.79
CA ARG A 169 -3.19 -4.49 20.42
C ARG A 169 -3.73 -5.89 20.69
N VAL A 170 -3.43 -6.86 19.83
CA VAL A 170 -3.80 -8.27 20.06
C VAL A 170 -3.03 -8.84 21.25
N ASP A 171 -1.73 -8.56 21.37
CA ASP A 171 -0.91 -8.99 22.52
C ASP A 171 -1.49 -8.50 23.85
N SER A 172 -1.93 -7.24 23.89
CA SER A 172 -2.58 -6.63 25.06
C SER A 172 -3.93 -7.25 25.43
N SER A 173 -4.54 -8.03 24.51
CA SER A 173 -5.81 -8.73 24.73
C SER A 173 -5.66 -10.23 25.01
N LEU A 174 -4.43 -10.75 24.95
CA LEU A 174 -4.07 -12.14 25.25
C LEU A 174 -3.44 -12.31 26.65
N LEU A 175 -3.32 -11.21 27.41
CA LEU A 175 -2.96 -11.16 28.84
C LEU A 175 -4.20 -10.92 29.70
#